data_AF-A0AAD2E7W9-F1
#
_entry.id   AF-A0AAD2E7W9-F1
#
_cell.length_a   1.000
_cell.length_b   1.000
_cell.length_c   1.000
_cell.angle_alpha   90.00
_cell.angle_beta   90.00
_cell.angle_gamma   90.00
#
_symmetry.space_group_name_H-M   'P 1'
#
loop_
_entity.id
_entity.type
_entity.pdbx_description
1 polymer ?
#
loop_
_entity_poly.entity_id
_entity_poly.type
_entity_poly.pdbx_seq_one_letter_code
_entity_poly.pdbx_strand_id
1 'polypeptide(L)'
;MGGEVAATTARELRMRSVRRFLEDLAAADEETKGMIESAIRHMYAPDLKSGWGIHVVQEVKMLTNKQDREGLDSSINELVQIGMQRELAAESIYKERCIAVDDGPSWAKYMSISGCPDDDYDIITLQYTEEGLLTLDENRDGRAAAFGDDIAIECLATEFKREIFVVQAHGSDAMVDEENCVFFLPHHPRSEVCEPPFFLFMKGTGWCGAGADHYEPLIAIPSSLVSQEKVAVVL
;
A
#
# COMPACT_ATOMS: atom_id res chain seq x y z
N MET A 1 -7.46 1.10 39.28
CA MET A 1 -7.22 2.31 38.47
C MET A 1 -6.98 1.85 37.05
N GLY A 2 -8.04 1.66 36.27
CA GLY A 2 -7.93 1.35 34.85
C GLY A 2 -7.79 2.68 34.11
N GLY A 3 -6.58 3.00 33.67
CA GLY A 3 -6.42 4.06 32.69
C GLY A 3 -7.07 3.59 31.40
N GLU A 4 -8.04 4.35 30.87
CA GLU A 4 -8.41 4.23 29.47
C GLU A 4 -7.13 4.41 28.65
N VAL A 5 -6.63 3.33 28.07
CA VAL A 5 -5.64 3.41 27.01
C VAL A 5 -6.37 4.13 25.88
N ALA A 6 -6.04 5.40 25.65
CA ALA A 6 -6.60 6.15 24.53
C ALA A 6 -6.41 5.30 23.27
N ALA A 7 -7.51 4.98 22.59
CA ALA A 7 -7.46 4.18 21.38
C ALA A 7 -6.57 4.89 20.36
N THR A 8 -5.47 4.25 19.95
CA THR A 8 -4.58 4.76 18.92
C THR A 8 -5.38 5.00 17.65
N THR A 9 -5.37 6.24 17.14
CA THR A 9 -6.11 6.57 15.92
C THR A 9 -5.43 5.94 14.70
N ALA A 10 -6.17 5.70 13.61
CA ALA A 10 -5.59 5.17 12.37
C ALA A 10 -4.45 6.05 11.84
N ARG A 11 -4.58 7.38 11.97
CA ARG A 11 -3.53 8.35 11.63
C ARG A 11 -2.29 8.17 12.51
N GLU A 12 -2.47 7.97 13.81
CA GLU A 12 -1.34 7.74 14.71
C GLU A 12 -0.61 6.43 14.40
N LEU A 13 -1.35 5.34 14.15
CA LEU A 13 -0.78 4.05 13.76
C LEU A 13 0.07 4.15 12.50
N ARG A 14 -0.47 4.84 11.49
CA ARG A 14 0.21 5.17 10.24
C ARG A 14 1.51 5.93 10.48
N MET A 15 1.48 7.01 11.26
CA MET A 15 2.67 7.79 11.55
C MET A 15 3.73 7.01 12.35
N ARG A 16 3.31 6.08 13.22
CA ARG A 16 4.25 5.15 13.89
C ARG A 16 4.92 4.22 12.89
N SER A 17 4.19 3.66 11.94
CA SER A 17 4.74 2.84 10.86
C SER A 17 5.75 3.61 10.02
N VAL A 18 5.40 4.83 9.59
CA VAL A 18 6.30 5.70 8.80
C VAL A 18 7.58 6.02 9.57
N ARG A 19 7.44 6.39 10.85
CA ARG A 19 8.60 6.68 11.71
C ARG A 19 9.50 5.45 11.86
N ARG A 20 8.92 4.27 12.12
CA ARG A 20 9.65 3.02 12.25
C ARG A 20 10.42 2.70 10.97
N PHE A 21 9.76 2.80 9.81
CA PHE A 21 10.40 2.63 8.51
C PHE A 21 11.61 3.53 8.32
N LEU A 22 11.49 4.83 8.64
CA LEU A 22 12.60 5.79 8.48
C LEU A 22 13.75 5.50 9.45
N GLU A 23 13.47 5.08 10.67
CA GLU A 23 14.48 4.64 11.64
C GLU A 23 15.23 3.39 11.11
N ASP A 24 14.50 2.41 10.60
CA ASP A 24 15.06 1.16 10.08
C ASP A 24 15.86 1.39 8.79
N LEU A 25 15.36 2.24 7.88
CA LEU A 25 16.05 2.64 6.65
C LEU A 25 17.35 3.39 6.94
N ALA A 26 17.35 4.28 7.95
CA ALA A 26 18.55 5.02 8.36
C ALA A 26 19.61 4.10 8.98
N ALA A 27 19.18 3.05 9.69
CA ALA A 27 20.07 2.07 10.32
C ALA A 27 20.56 0.97 9.35
N ALA A 28 19.87 0.77 8.22
CA ALA A 28 20.19 -0.27 7.24
C ALA A 28 21.53 -0.03 6.51
N ASP A 29 22.20 -1.13 6.17
CA ASP A 29 23.33 -1.12 5.25
C ASP A 29 22.89 -0.84 3.80
N GLU A 30 23.86 -0.58 2.93
CA GLU A 30 23.58 -0.18 1.54
C GLU A 30 22.94 -1.30 0.70
N GLU A 31 23.22 -2.57 1.01
CA GLU A 31 22.59 -3.71 0.35
C GLU A 31 21.10 -3.78 0.71
N THR A 32 20.78 -3.68 1.99
CA THR A 32 19.41 -3.68 2.50
C THR A 32 18.63 -2.47 2.00
N LYS A 33 19.24 -1.27 1.98
CA LYS A 33 18.63 -0.08 1.38
C LYS A 33 18.31 -0.30 -0.10
N GLY A 34 19.25 -0.86 -0.87
CA GLY A 34 19.04 -1.18 -2.28
C GLY A 34 17.88 -2.16 -2.51
N MET A 35 17.74 -3.16 -1.64
CA MET A 35 16.59 -4.08 -1.68
C MET A 35 15.27 -3.37 -1.39
N ILE A 36 15.23 -2.51 -0.37
CA ILE A 36 14.04 -1.72 0.00
C ILE A 36 13.64 -0.79 -1.14
N GLU A 37 14.59 -0.04 -1.70
CA GLU A 37 14.35 0.86 -2.83
C GLU A 37 13.83 0.11 -4.06
N SER A 38 14.42 -1.06 -4.35
CA SER A 38 13.94 -1.91 -5.44
C SER A 38 12.51 -2.41 -5.19
N ALA A 39 12.17 -2.81 -3.97
CA ALA A 39 10.83 -3.26 -3.62
C ALA A 39 9.80 -2.14 -3.78
N ILE A 40 10.10 -0.93 -3.28
CA ILE A 40 9.25 0.25 -3.44
C ILE A 40 9.00 0.55 -4.92
N ARG A 41 10.06 0.56 -5.73
CA ARG A 41 9.94 0.80 -7.16
C ARG A 41 9.08 -0.26 -7.85
N HIS A 42 9.26 -1.54 -7.54
CA HIS A 42 8.43 -2.59 -8.13
C HIS A 42 6.94 -2.47 -7.76
N MET A 43 6.63 -2.00 -6.55
CA MET A 43 5.25 -1.87 -6.09
C MET A 43 4.55 -0.62 -6.63
N TYR A 44 5.26 0.50 -6.70
CA TYR A 44 4.63 1.82 -6.87
C TYR A 44 5.11 2.61 -8.10
N ALA A 45 6.22 2.20 -8.72
CA ALA A 45 6.75 2.82 -9.93
C ALA A 45 7.42 1.76 -10.83
N PRO A 46 6.68 0.72 -11.25
CA PRO A 46 7.25 -0.40 -12.00
C PRO A 46 7.78 0.04 -13.37
N ASP A 47 8.72 -0.74 -13.91
CA ASP A 47 9.22 -0.51 -15.27
C ASP A 47 8.17 -0.95 -16.31
N LEU A 48 7.49 0.03 -16.89
CA LEU A 48 6.45 -0.15 -17.91
C LEU A 48 6.95 -0.84 -19.21
N LYS A 49 8.27 -1.03 -19.39
CA LYS A 49 8.83 -1.78 -20.52
C LYS A 49 8.85 -3.29 -20.28
N SER A 50 8.55 -3.75 -19.06
CA SER A 50 8.59 -5.16 -18.68
C SER A 50 7.49 -5.49 -17.64
N GLY A 51 7.42 -6.74 -17.19
CA GLY A 51 6.51 -7.12 -16.08
C GLY A 51 5.03 -7.35 -16.43
N TRP A 52 4.65 -7.28 -17.71
CA TRP A 52 3.25 -7.50 -18.17
C TRP A 52 2.73 -8.93 -18.00
N GLY A 53 3.60 -9.90 -17.65
CA GLY A 53 3.21 -11.30 -17.43
C GLY A 53 2.56 -11.59 -16.07
N ILE A 54 2.51 -10.61 -15.17
CA ILE A 54 1.92 -10.75 -13.81
C ILE A 54 0.49 -10.19 -13.78
N HIS A 55 0.28 -9.00 -14.35
CA HIS A 55 -1.01 -8.36 -14.45
C HIS A 55 -1.09 -7.49 -15.71
N VAL A 56 -2.28 -7.39 -16.30
CA VAL A 56 -2.52 -6.64 -17.56
C VAL A 56 -2.58 -5.13 -17.36
N VAL A 57 -2.73 -4.68 -16.11
CA VAL A 57 -2.66 -3.27 -15.70
C VAL A 57 -1.52 -3.08 -14.71
N GLN A 58 -0.69 -2.07 -14.94
CA GLN A 58 0.33 -1.62 -13.99
C GLN A 58 -0.01 -0.20 -13.51
N GLU A 59 0.31 0.09 -12.25
CA GLU A 59 0.05 1.40 -11.65
C GLU A 59 1.35 2.10 -11.29
N VAL A 60 1.42 3.39 -11.60
CA VAL A 60 2.48 4.29 -11.12
C VAL A 60 1.85 5.30 -10.17
N LYS A 61 2.32 5.31 -8.92
CA LYS A 61 1.89 6.24 -7.88
C LYS A 61 2.80 7.48 -7.87
N MET A 62 2.16 8.64 -7.89
CA MET A 62 2.80 9.94 -7.84
C MET A 62 2.19 10.76 -6.71
N LEU A 63 2.97 11.67 -6.14
CA LEU A 63 2.54 12.59 -5.09
C LEU A 63 2.62 14.02 -5.60
N THR A 64 1.58 14.79 -5.32
CA THR A 64 1.54 16.22 -5.59
C THR A 64 1.22 16.98 -4.31
N ASN A 65 1.90 18.08 -4.04
CA ASN A 65 1.52 18.93 -2.92
C ASN A 65 0.16 19.57 -3.26
N LYS A 66 -0.79 19.58 -2.31
CA LYS A 66 -2.11 20.17 -2.53
C LYS A 66 -2.04 21.63 -2.98
N GLN A 67 -1.02 22.37 -2.55
CA GLN A 67 -0.79 23.76 -2.93
C GLN A 67 -0.39 23.93 -4.40
N ASP A 68 0.18 22.91 -5.03
CA ASP A 68 0.67 22.98 -6.41
C ASP A 68 -0.41 22.60 -7.46
N ARG A 69 -1.58 22.12 -7.00
CA ARG A 69 -2.64 21.56 -7.87
C ARG A 69 -3.13 22.54 -8.93
N GLU A 70 -3.37 23.80 -8.56
CA GLU A 70 -3.81 24.82 -9.51
C GLU A 70 -2.76 25.10 -10.60
N GLY A 71 -1.47 25.04 -10.23
CA GLY A 71 -0.36 25.18 -11.16
C GLY A 71 -0.25 24.02 -12.13
N LEU A 72 -0.45 22.79 -11.65
CA LEU A 72 -0.51 21.59 -12.51
C LEU A 72 -1.67 21.68 -13.50
N ASP A 73 -2.88 22.02 -13.03
CA ASP A 73 -4.07 22.16 -13.87
C ASP A 73 -3.87 23.22 -14.96
N SER A 74 -3.23 24.34 -14.62
CA SER A 74 -2.91 25.39 -15.57
C SER A 74 -1.98 24.89 -16.67
N SER A 75 -0.89 24.20 -16.32
CA SER A 75 0.05 23.66 -17.32
C SER A 75 -0.53 22.52 -18.15
N ILE A 76 -1.42 21.70 -17.59
CA ILE A 76 -2.18 20.70 -18.36
C ILE A 76 -3.05 21.41 -19.40
N ASN A 77 -3.77 22.47 -19.00
CA ASN A 77 -4.62 23.21 -19.91
C ASN A 77 -3.81 23.94 -21.01
N GLU A 78 -2.60 24.42 -20.73
CA GLU A 78 -1.70 24.99 -21.74
C GLU A 78 -1.35 23.95 -22.82
N LEU A 79 -0.99 22.72 -22.43
CA LEU A 79 -0.71 21.63 -23.38
C LEU A 79 -1.96 21.23 -24.18
N VAL A 80 -3.13 21.22 -23.54
CA VAL A 80 -4.40 20.95 -24.23
C VAL A 80 -4.72 22.05 -25.24
N GLN A 81 -4.45 23.32 -24.92
CA GLN A 81 -4.70 24.45 -25.82
C GLN A 81 -3.84 24.41 -27.10
N ILE A 82 -2.65 23.82 -27.05
CA ILE A 82 -1.80 23.59 -28.24
C ILE A 82 -2.13 22.28 -28.98
N GLY A 83 -3.19 21.58 -28.58
CA GLY A 83 -3.75 20.43 -29.30
C GLY A 83 -3.41 19.06 -28.74
N MET A 84 -2.79 18.96 -27.55
CA MET A 84 -2.53 17.67 -26.91
C MET A 84 -3.82 17.09 -26.30
N GLN A 85 -3.99 15.76 -26.33
CA GLN A 85 -5.05 15.10 -25.58
C GLN A 85 -4.85 15.31 -24.07
N ARG A 86 -5.95 15.51 -23.33
CA ARG A 86 -5.89 15.90 -21.91
C ARG A 86 -5.15 14.87 -21.06
N GLU A 87 -5.36 13.58 -21.33
CA GLU A 87 -4.77 12.47 -20.58
C GLU A 87 -3.25 12.43 -20.78
N LEU A 88 -2.78 12.60 -22.02
CA LEU A 88 -1.35 12.66 -22.35
C LEU A 88 -0.69 13.93 -21.81
N ALA A 89 -1.40 15.06 -21.82
CA ALA A 89 -0.94 16.29 -21.21
C ALA A 89 -0.81 16.13 -19.68
N ALA A 90 -1.81 15.55 -19.03
CA ALA A 90 -1.81 15.26 -17.61
C ALA A 90 -0.67 14.31 -17.24
N GLU A 91 -0.53 13.19 -17.95
CA GLU A 91 0.57 12.25 -17.77
C GLU A 91 1.93 12.94 -17.86
N SER A 92 2.15 13.75 -18.91
CA SER A 92 3.41 14.47 -19.10
C SER A 92 3.71 15.42 -17.94
N ILE A 93 2.73 16.23 -17.54
CA ILE A 93 2.90 17.21 -16.45
C ILE A 93 3.10 16.51 -15.10
N TYR A 94 2.36 15.43 -14.82
CA TYR A 94 2.52 14.69 -13.58
C TYR A 94 3.87 13.99 -13.51
N LYS A 95 4.33 13.34 -14.59
CA LYS A 95 5.68 12.74 -14.63
C LYS A 95 6.81 13.75 -14.48
N GLU A 96 6.62 14.96 -14.99
CA GLU A 96 7.63 16.02 -14.91
C GLU A 96 7.68 16.68 -13.53
N ARG A 97 6.52 16.90 -12.90
CA ARG A 97 6.42 17.81 -11.74
C ARG A 97 5.99 17.16 -10.44
N CYS A 98 5.40 15.97 -10.47
CA CYS A 98 5.03 15.23 -9.26
C CYS A 98 6.19 14.35 -8.78
N ILE A 99 6.11 13.92 -7.53
CA ILE A 99 7.11 13.04 -6.92
C ILE A 99 6.69 11.59 -7.17
N ALA A 100 7.48 10.81 -7.90
CA ALA A 100 7.25 9.38 -8.02
C ALA A 100 7.46 8.70 -6.66
N VAL A 101 6.66 7.67 -6.37
CA VAL A 101 6.88 6.81 -5.20
C VAL A 101 7.84 5.69 -5.61
N ASP A 102 9.14 5.97 -5.62
CA ASP A 102 10.17 5.07 -6.16
C ASP A 102 11.41 4.89 -5.25
N ASP A 103 11.36 5.48 -4.05
CA ASP A 103 12.41 5.41 -3.03
C ASP A 103 11.83 5.45 -1.60
N GLY A 104 12.68 5.25 -0.59
CA GLY A 104 12.27 5.27 0.82
C GLY A 104 11.60 6.59 1.26
N PRO A 105 12.21 7.76 1.01
CA PRO A 105 11.61 9.05 1.37
C PRO A 105 10.25 9.34 0.72
N SER A 106 10.08 9.02 -0.55
CA SER A 106 8.80 9.17 -1.27
C SER A 106 7.75 8.18 -0.76
N TRP A 107 8.13 6.93 -0.46
CA TRP A 107 7.26 5.96 0.21
C TRP A 107 6.79 6.46 1.57
N ALA A 108 7.69 7.05 2.38
CA ALA A 108 7.34 7.61 3.69
C ALA A 108 6.31 8.74 3.58
N LYS A 109 6.43 9.60 2.54
CA LYS A 109 5.43 10.63 2.23
C LYS A 109 4.11 10.00 1.81
N TYR A 110 4.14 9.04 0.89
CA TYR A 110 2.96 8.32 0.40
C TYR A 110 2.20 7.68 1.58
N MET A 111 2.90 6.93 2.41
CA MET A 111 2.33 6.27 3.60
C MET A 111 1.87 7.24 4.68
N SER A 112 2.26 8.51 4.66
CA SER A 112 1.74 9.50 5.61
C SER A 112 0.33 10.00 5.23
N ILE A 113 -0.12 9.77 3.99
CA ILE A 113 -1.41 10.26 3.48
C ILE A 113 -2.56 9.42 4.04
N SER A 114 -3.40 10.05 4.86
CA SER A 114 -4.47 9.39 5.60
C SER A 114 -5.86 9.48 4.97
N GLY A 115 -5.98 10.21 3.86
CA GLY A 115 -7.26 10.49 3.22
C GLY A 115 -8.03 11.59 3.96
N CYS A 116 -7.33 12.58 4.50
CA CYS A 116 -7.95 13.68 5.24
C CYS A 116 -7.58 15.06 4.64
N PRO A 117 -8.39 16.11 4.92
CA PRO A 117 -8.11 17.45 4.42
C PRO A 117 -6.73 17.98 4.84
N ASP A 118 -6.23 17.56 6.01
CA ASP A 118 -4.95 18.00 6.59
C ASP A 118 -3.72 17.30 5.98
N ASP A 119 -3.89 16.34 5.06
CA ASP A 119 -2.74 15.73 4.39
C ASP A 119 -2.06 16.76 3.48
N ASP A 120 -0.72 16.79 3.45
CA ASP A 120 0.05 17.75 2.64
C ASP A 120 0.02 17.41 1.13
N TYR A 121 -0.18 16.13 0.82
CA TYR A 121 -0.07 15.58 -0.53
C TYR A 121 -1.35 14.87 -0.95
N ASP A 122 -1.70 14.98 -2.23
CA ASP A 122 -2.66 14.09 -2.91
C ASP A 122 -1.92 12.98 -3.66
N ILE A 123 -2.59 11.84 -3.81
CA ILE A 123 -2.10 10.68 -4.58
C ILE A 123 -2.65 10.77 -5.99
N ILE A 124 -1.76 10.72 -6.98
CA ILE A 124 -2.13 10.53 -8.38
C ILE A 124 -1.71 9.11 -8.78
N THR A 125 -2.65 8.32 -9.29
CA THR A 125 -2.40 6.99 -9.84
C THR A 125 -2.52 7.05 -11.36
N LEU A 126 -1.43 6.69 -12.05
CA LEU A 126 -1.42 6.49 -13.49
C LEU A 126 -1.55 4.99 -13.77
N GLN A 127 -2.59 4.57 -14.47
CA GLN A 127 -2.82 3.18 -14.82
C GLN A 127 -2.42 2.93 -16.27
N TYR A 128 -1.61 1.92 -16.51
CA TYR A 128 -1.08 1.55 -17.82
C TYR A 128 -1.48 0.14 -18.21
N THR A 129 -1.70 -0.03 -19.52
CA THR A 129 -1.60 -1.34 -20.19
C THR A 129 -0.32 -1.37 -21.00
N GLU A 130 0.02 -2.51 -21.59
CA GLU A 130 1.17 -2.62 -22.50
C GLU A 130 1.08 -1.64 -23.69
N GLU A 131 -0.13 -1.22 -24.06
CA GLU A 131 -0.38 -0.27 -25.16
C GLU A 131 -0.18 1.21 -24.76
N GLY A 132 -0.05 1.51 -23.47
CA GLY A 132 0.12 2.88 -22.96
C GLY A 132 -0.83 3.22 -21.81
N LEU A 133 -0.96 4.52 -21.54
CA LEU A 133 -1.81 5.04 -20.47
C LEU A 133 -3.28 4.65 -20.71
N LEU A 134 -3.86 3.93 -19.77
CA LEU A 134 -5.26 3.51 -19.78
C LEU A 134 -6.16 4.59 -19.17
N THR A 135 -5.81 5.03 -17.95
CA THR A 135 -6.58 6.03 -17.20
C THR A 135 -5.72 6.66 -16.11
N LEU A 136 -6.23 7.73 -15.52
CA LEU A 136 -5.64 8.44 -14.40
C LEU A 136 -6.66 8.64 -13.29
N ASP A 137 -6.23 8.46 -12.04
CA ASP A 137 -7.00 8.81 -10.84
C ASP A 137 -6.20 9.85 -10.04
N GLU A 138 -6.79 11.00 -9.77
CA GLU A 138 -6.12 12.12 -9.10
C GLU A 138 -6.47 12.24 -7.61
N ASN A 139 -7.38 11.41 -7.09
CA ASN A 139 -7.83 11.42 -5.69
C ASN A 139 -8.12 12.84 -5.14
N ARG A 140 -8.73 13.73 -5.93
CA ARG A 140 -8.96 15.15 -5.56
C ARG A 140 -9.77 15.34 -4.28
N ASP A 141 -10.67 14.41 -4.01
CA ASP A 141 -11.51 14.43 -2.82
C ASP A 141 -10.76 13.94 -1.56
N GLY A 142 -9.49 13.52 -1.70
CA GLY A 142 -8.67 12.99 -0.63
C GLY A 142 -9.26 11.73 0.01
N ARG A 143 -9.98 10.90 -0.74
CA ARG A 143 -10.64 9.70 -0.19
C ARG A 143 -9.72 8.48 -0.17
N ALA A 144 -8.79 8.38 -1.10
CA ALA A 144 -7.80 7.34 -1.09
C ALA A 144 -6.78 7.59 0.02
N ALA A 145 -6.48 6.54 0.77
CA ALA A 145 -5.48 6.51 1.82
C ALA A 145 -4.48 5.40 1.48
N ALA A 146 -3.19 5.66 1.71
CA ALA A 146 -2.11 4.75 1.29
C ALA A 146 -1.65 3.87 2.45
N PHE A 147 -2.18 2.66 2.68
CA PHE A 147 -1.69 1.86 3.81
C PHE A 147 -1.90 0.36 3.66
N GLY A 148 -1.01 -0.40 4.30
CA GLY A 148 -1.14 -1.84 4.42
C GLY A 148 -0.44 -2.63 3.32
N ASP A 149 0.68 -2.13 2.82
CA ASP A 149 1.64 -2.98 2.11
C ASP A 149 2.51 -3.77 3.12
N ASP A 150 3.25 -4.75 2.61
CA ASP A 150 4.08 -5.61 3.44
C ASP A 150 5.14 -4.82 4.22
N ILE A 151 5.67 -3.73 3.64
CA ILE A 151 6.63 -2.84 4.32
C ILE A 151 6.00 -2.20 5.56
N ALA A 152 4.80 -1.63 5.43
CA ALA A 152 4.09 -1.04 6.55
C ALA A 152 3.74 -2.08 7.62
N ILE A 153 3.33 -3.28 7.21
CA ILE A 153 2.97 -4.36 8.15
C ILE A 153 4.22 -4.85 8.89
N GLU A 154 5.37 -4.99 8.23
CA GLU A 154 6.65 -5.33 8.89
C GLU A 154 7.11 -4.24 9.86
N CYS A 155 6.91 -2.97 9.52
CA CYS A 155 7.16 -1.85 10.43
C CYS A 155 6.28 -1.95 11.69
N LEU A 156 4.99 -2.28 11.53
CA LEU A 156 4.10 -2.50 12.66
C LEU A 156 4.51 -3.72 13.49
N ALA A 157 4.90 -4.83 12.85
CA ALA A 157 5.41 -6.01 13.55
C ALA A 157 6.59 -5.63 14.46
N THR A 158 7.53 -4.85 13.93
CA THR A 158 8.68 -4.34 14.67
C THR A 158 8.28 -3.37 15.78
N GLU A 159 7.40 -2.40 15.51
CA GLU A 159 6.93 -1.42 16.51
C GLU A 159 6.25 -2.09 17.71
N PHE A 160 5.46 -3.14 17.46
CA PHE A 160 4.74 -3.89 18.51
C PHE A 160 5.48 -5.13 19.02
N LYS A 161 6.69 -5.40 18.52
CA LYS A 161 7.53 -6.55 18.90
C LYS A 161 6.77 -7.87 18.85
N ARG A 162 5.99 -8.06 17.78
CA ARG A 162 5.11 -9.21 17.61
C ARG A 162 5.05 -9.62 16.17
N GLU A 163 4.91 -10.91 15.92
CA GLU A 163 4.68 -11.40 14.58
C GLU A 163 3.27 -11.01 14.12
N ILE A 164 3.16 -10.55 12.88
CA ILE A 164 1.87 -10.26 12.24
C ILE A 164 1.71 -11.21 11.05
N PHE A 165 0.65 -11.99 11.07
CA PHE A 165 0.30 -12.91 9.99
C PHE A 165 -0.85 -12.32 9.19
N VAL A 166 -0.61 -12.01 7.92
CA VAL A 166 -1.68 -11.64 6.99
C VAL A 166 -2.22 -12.93 6.37
N VAL A 167 -3.50 -13.17 6.58
CA VAL A 167 -4.25 -14.30 6.04
C VAL A 167 -5.02 -13.79 4.84
N GLN A 168 -4.66 -14.28 3.66
CA GLN A 168 -5.32 -13.96 2.41
C GLN A 168 -6.11 -15.18 1.95
N ALA A 169 -7.41 -15.00 1.72
CA ALA A 169 -8.24 -16.02 1.07
C ALA A 169 -8.68 -15.48 -0.29
N HIS A 170 -8.40 -16.23 -1.34
CA HIS A 170 -8.89 -15.91 -2.68
C HIS A 170 -10.21 -16.63 -2.94
N GLY A 171 -11.22 -15.88 -3.44
CA GLY A 171 -12.42 -16.46 -4.02
C GLY A 171 -12.18 -16.97 -5.45
N SER A 172 -13.22 -17.52 -6.06
CA SER A 172 -13.24 -18.10 -7.42
C SER A 172 -12.71 -17.19 -8.55
N ASP A 173 -12.50 -15.89 -8.28
CA ASP A 173 -12.02 -14.90 -9.25
C ASP A 173 -10.51 -14.96 -9.49
N ALA A 174 -9.74 -15.68 -8.66
CA ALA A 174 -8.29 -15.80 -8.81
C ALA A 174 -7.82 -17.07 -9.53
N MET A 175 -8.62 -18.15 -9.51
CA MET A 175 -8.33 -19.41 -10.21
C MET A 175 -9.65 -20.17 -10.44
N VAL A 176 -10.02 -20.35 -11.70
CA VAL A 176 -11.07 -21.28 -12.11
C VAL A 176 -10.48 -22.69 -12.00
N ASP A 177 -10.51 -23.30 -10.81
CA ASP A 177 -10.53 -24.77 -10.56
C ASP A 177 -9.94 -25.22 -9.20
N GLU A 178 -9.43 -24.32 -8.34
CA GLU A 178 -8.84 -24.73 -7.05
C GLU A 178 -9.74 -24.39 -5.84
N GLU A 179 -9.88 -25.36 -4.92
CA GLU A 179 -10.48 -25.18 -3.60
C GLU A 179 -9.86 -23.96 -2.90
N ASN A 180 -10.69 -23.08 -2.31
CA ASN A 180 -10.31 -21.85 -1.60
C ASN A 180 -8.85 -21.85 -1.06
N CYS A 181 -7.92 -21.25 -1.79
CA CYS A 181 -6.53 -21.15 -1.36
C CYS A 181 -6.40 -20.09 -0.26
N VAL A 182 -5.94 -20.52 0.91
CA VAL A 182 -5.62 -19.66 2.05
C VAL A 182 -4.10 -19.53 2.15
N PHE A 183 -3.61 -18.30 2.03
CA PHE A 183 -2.20 -17.96 2.18
C PHE A 183 -1.95 -17.29 3.53
N PHE A 184 -0.84 -17.66 4.17
CA PHE A 184 -0.35 -17.00 5.38
C PHE A 184 0.95 -16.29 5.02
N LEU A 185 0.93 -14.96 5.10
CA LEU A 185 2.08 -14.10 4.84
C LEU A 185 2.64 -13.62 6.18
N PRO A 186 3.74 -14.23 6.67
CA PRO A 186 4.32 -13.89 7.96
C PRO A 186 5.15 -12.59 7.84
N HIS A 187 4.93 -11.67 8.77
CA HIS A 187 5.72 -10.46 8.95
C HIS A 187 6.40 -10.54 10.31
N HIS A 188 7.72 -10.69 10.29
CA HIS A 188 8.52 -10.88 11.49
C HIS A 188 9.12 -9.54 11.94
N PRO A 189 9.10 -9.20 13.24
CA PRO A 189 9.78 -8.00 13.72
C PRO A 189 11.28 -8.07 13.45
N ARG A 190 11.91 -6.94 13.17
CA ARG A 190 13.38 -6.82 13.11
C ARG A 190 14.06 -6.90 14.48
N SER A 191 13.25 -6.95 15.55
CA SER A 191 13.69 -7.08 16.95
C SER A 191 13.16 -8.38 17.56
N GLU A 192 13.53 -8.66 18.81
CA GLU A 192 13.02 -9.83 19.52
C GLU A 192 11.49 -9.82 19.65
N VAL A 193 10.87 -10.97 19.40
CA VAL A 193 9.43 -11.17 19.59
C VAL A 193 9.12 -11.21 21.09
N CYS A 194 8.38 -10.23 21.59
CA CYS A 194 8.01 -10.10 22.99
C CYS A 194 6.52 -10.34 23.26
N GLU A 195 5.68 -10.31 22.24
CA GLU A 195 4.23 -10.38 22.36
C GLU A 195 3.64 -11.53 21.52
N PRO A 196 2.44 -12.04 21.85
CA PRO A 196 1.79 -13.10 21.07
C PRO A 196 1.60 -12.69 19.60
N PRO A 197 1.47 -13.63 18.65
CA PRO A 197 1.21 -13.29 17.26
C PRO A 197 -0.14 -12.58 17.08
N PHE A 198 -0.24 -11.77 16.02
CA PHE A 198 -1.46 -11.08 15.60
C PHE A 198 -1.84 -11.52 14.20
N PHE A 199 -3.13 -11.79 13.96
CA PHE A 199 -3.61 -12.28 12.68
C PHE A 199 -4.55 -11.25 12.06
N LEU A 200 -4.26 -10.88 10.81
CA LEU A 200 -5.07 -9.97 10.01
C LEU A 200 -5.65 -10.76 8.83
N PHE A 201 -6.96 -10.68 8.61
CA PHE A 201 -7.58 -11.16 7.39
C PHE A 201 -7.60 -10.05 6.35
N MET A 202 -7.00 -10.34 5.21
CA MET A 202 -6.95 -9.48 4.05
C MET A 202 -8.12 -9.82 3.12
N LYS A 203 -9.11 -8.93 3.02
CA LYS A 203 -10.20 -9.06 2.04
C LYS A 203 -9.72 -8.52 0.70
N GLY A 204 -9.43 -9.41 -0.25
CA GLY A 204 -9.06 -9.01 -1.60
C GLY A 204 -10.28 -8.47 -2.36
N THR A 205 -10.31 -7.16 -2.62
CA THR A 205 -11.33 -6.50 -3.47
C THR A 205 -10.82 -6.41 -4.91
N GLY A 206 -10.62 -7.55 -5.56
CA GLY A 206 -10.06 -7.59 -6.93
C GLY A 206 -8.56 -7.26 -6.94
N TRP A 207 -7.78 -8.04 -7.69
CA TRP A 207 -6.34 -7.86 -7.75
C TRP A 207 -6.01 -6.63 -8.62
N CYS A 208 -5.82 -5.47 -8.00
CA CYS A 208 -5.31 -4.26 -8.68
C CYS A 208 -4.23 -3.57 -7.83
N GLY A 209 -3.07 -4.22 -7.67
CA GLY A 209 -1.81 -3.55 -7.28
C GLY A 209 -1.64 -3.12 -5.80
N ALA A 210 -0.45 -3.41 -5.27
CA ALA A 210 0.19 -2.82 -4.08
C ALA A 210 -0.46 -2.91 -2.67
N GLY A 211 -1.61 -3.56 -2.49
CA GLY A 211 -2.14 -3.86 -1.15
C GLY A 211 -3.62 -4.21 -1.15
N ALA A 212 -4.13 -4.73 -0.03
CA ALA A 212 -5.58 -4.79 0.19
C ALA A 212 -6.09 -3.45 0.72
N ASP A 213 -7.25 -3.07 0.21
CA ASP A 213 -7.98 -1.90 0.70
C ASP A 213 -8.62 -2.15 2.08
N HIS A 214 -8.58 -3.38 2.60
CA HIS A 214 -9.24 -3.75 3.84
C HIS A 214 -8.60 -4.92 4.60
N TYR A 215 -8.28 -4.66 5.87
CA TYR A 215 -7.81 -5.63 6.85
C TYR A 215 -8.77 -5.69 8.05
N GLU A 216 -9.07 -6.90 8.52
CA GLU A 216 -9.81 -7.12 9.77
C GLU A 216 -9.05 -8.07 10.71
N PRO A 217 -9.12 -7.88 12.03
CA PRO A 217 -8.47 -8.79 12.97
C PRO A 217 -9.15 -10.16 12.96
N LEU A 218 -8.36 -11.22 12.83
CA LEU A 218 -8.84 -12.58 13.03
C LEU A 218 -8.86 -12.92 14.51
N ILE A 219 -10.05 -13.21 15.02
CA ILE A 219 -10.26 -13.61 16.40
C ILE A 219 -10.50 -15.11 16.43
N ALA A 220 -9.51 -15.85 16.94
CA ALA A 220 -9.67 -17.27 17.18
C ALA A 220 -10.65 -17.50 18.34
N ILE A 221 -11.72 -18.24 18.09
CA ILE A 221 -12.65 -18.68 19.12
C ILE A 221 -12.27 -20.11 19.50
N PRO A 222 -12.09 -20.42 20.81
CA PRO A 222 -11.87 -21.79 21.24
C PRO A 222 -13.03 -22.66 20.76
N SER A 223 -12.75 -23.60 19.84
CA SER A 223 -13.74 -24.60 19.46
C SER A 223 -14.01 -25.47 20.68
N SER A 224 -15.28 -25.70 21.00
CA SER A 224 -15.65 -26.77 21.92
C SER A 224 -15.02 -28.06 21.40
N LEU A 225 -14.32 -28.83 22.23
CA LEU A 225 -13.66 -30.09 21.87
C LEU A 225 -14.62 -31.00 21.07
N VAL A 226 -14.59 -30.90 19.74
CA VAL A 226 -15.34 -31.75 18.82
C VAL A 226 -14.33 -32.31 17.84
N SER A 227 -13.67 -33.39 18.27
CA SER A 227 -12.72 -34.24 17.52
C SER A 227 -11.47 -33.52 16.98
N GLN A 228 -10.32 -34.20 17.07
CA GLN A 228 -9.00 -33.66 16.66
C GLN A 228 -8.84 -33.42 15.15
N GLU A 229 -9.84 -33.70 14.32
CA GLU A 229 -9.64 -33.84 12.87
C GLU A 229 -10.00 -32.62 12.02
N LYS A 230 -10.74 -31.60 12.51
CA LYS A 230 -11.18 -30.47 11.67
C LYS A 230 -11.36 -29.17 12.46
N VAL A 231 -10.32 -28.32 12.54
CA VAL A 231 -10.36 -27.11 13.40
C VAL A 231 -10.26 -25.78 12.63
N ALA A 232 -10.15 -25.79 11.30
CA ALA A 232 -10.28 -24.55 10.54
C ALA A 232 -11.71 -24.43 9.99
N VAL A 233 -12.54 -23.63 10.64
CA VAL A 233 -13.79 -23.09 10.06
C VAL A 233 -13.58 -21.59 9.92
N VAL A 234 -13.46 -21.11 8.69
CA VAL A 234 -13.52 -19.68 8.36
C VAL A 234 -15.01 -19.34 8.25
N LEU A 235 -15.50 -18.46 9.12
CA LEU A 235 -16.88 -17.94 9.10
C LEU A 235 -16.97 -16.70 8.21
#